data_AF-A0A849PTU3-F1
#
_entry.id   AF-A0A849PTU3-F1
#
_cell.length_a   1.000
_cell.length_b   1.000
_cell.length_c   1.000
_cell.angle_alpha   90.00
_cell.angle_beta   90.00
_cell.angle_gamma   90.00
#
_symmetry.space_group_name_H-M   'P 1'
#
loop_
_entity.id
_entity.type
_entity.pdbx_description
1 polymer ?
#
loop_
_entity_poly.entity_id
_entity_poly.type
_entity_poly.pdbx_seq_one_letter_code
_entity_poly.pdbx_strand_id
1 'polypeptide(L)' 'MKRKLPEEKLAGQWFLATLLVFAAMWIGINLEWVLGVTSSSYYGALFLAFLFNAVAGLIYIAITVEVAKDL' A
#
# COMPACT_ATOMS: atom_id res chain seq x y z
N MET A 1 -3.88 -29.32 11.83
CA MET A 1 -2.46 -28.93 11.99
C MET A 1 -2.43 -27.40 11.89
N LYS A 2 -2.35 -26.66 13.02
CA LYS A 2 -2.25 -25.19 12.96
C LYS A 2 -0.94 -24.84 12.27
N ARG A 3 -0.99 -24.22 11.09
CA ARG A 3 0.20 -23.87 10.32
C ARG A 3 0.81 -22.68 11.05
N LYS A 4 2.01 -22.81 11.63
CA LYS A 4 2.68 -21.65 12.22
C LYS A 4 2.97 -20.67 11.08
N LEU A 5 2.28 -19.53 11.05
CA LEU A 5 2.66 -18.44 10.17
C LEU A 5 4.07 -18.00 10.58
N PRO A 6 5.03 -17.92 9.63
CA PRO A 6 6.32 -17.32 9.92
C PRO A 6 6.08 -15.84 10.22
N GLU A 7 6.14 -15.46 11.49
CA GLU A 7 5.86 -14.11 12.00
C GLU A 7 6.65 -13.05 11.23
N GLU A 8 7.89 -13.38 10.84
CA GLU A 8 8.75 -12.56 9.99
C GLU A 8 8.12 -12.21 8.64
N LYS A 9 7.42 -13.16 8.02
CA LYS A 9 6.75 -12.95 6.73
C LYS A 9 5.53 -12.03 6.88
N LEU A 10 4.74 -12.23 7.94
CA LEU A 10 3.60 -11.37 8.24
C LEU A 10 4.06 -9.94 8.53
N ALA A 11 5.09 -9.79 9.36
CA ALA A 11 5.69 -8.49 9.66
C ALA A 11 6.23 -7.81 8.41
N GLY A 12 6.90 -8.55 7.51
CA GLY A 12 7.38 -8.04 6.23
C GLY A 12 6.25 -7.55 5.32
N GLN A 13 5.12 -8.26 5.28
CA GLN A 13 3.95 -7.85 4.49
C GLN A 13 3.27 -6.61 5.08
N TRP A 14 3.14 -6.52 6.41
CA TRP A 14 2.65 -5.29 7.09
C TRP A 14 3.55 -4.10 6.78
N PHE A 15 4.87 -4.29 6.86
CA PHE A 15 5.83 -3.23 6.58
C PHE A 15 5.76 -2.75 5.13
N LEU A 16 5.68 -3.68 4.17
CA LEU A 16 5.53 -3.35 2.75
C LEU A 16 4.23 -2.57 2.48
N ALA A 17 3.11 -3.00 3.04
CA ALA A 17 1.84 -2.29 2.88
C ALA A 17 1.91 -0.85 3.45
N THR A 18 2.53 -0.68 4.63
CA THR A 18 2.74 0.64 5.24
C THR A 18 3.61 1.54 4.36
N LEU A 19 4.69 1.01 3.77
CA LEU A 19 5.54 1.76 2.84
C LEU A 19 4.78 2.22 1.60
N LEU A 20 3.90 1.38 1.05
CA LEU A 20 3.07 1.73 -0.10
C LEU A 20 2.07 2.84 0.25
N VAL A 21 1.42 2.78 1.40
CA VAL A 21 0.54 3.87 1.89
C VAL A 21 1.34 5.16 2.05
N PHE A 22 2.53 5.09 2.64
CA PHE A 22 3.38 6.25 2.84
C PHE A 22 3.81 6.88 1.51
N ALA A 23 4.19 6.06 0.53
CA ALA A 23 4.52 6.52 -0.81
C ALA A 23 3.31 7.20 -1.50
N ALA A 24 2.10 6.64 -1.33
CA ALA A 24 0.89 7.23 -1.87
C ALA A 24 0.56 8.58 -1.22
N MET A 25 0.69 8.69 0.10
CA MET A 25 0.50 9.95 0.83
C MET A 25 1.53 10.99 0.44
N TRP A 26 2.79 10.59 0.26
CA TRP A 26 3.86 11.46 -0.22
C TRP A 26 3.52 12.05 -1.60
N ILE A 27 3.05 11.23 -2.54
CA ILE A 27 2.57 11.71 -3.84
C ILE A 27 1.41 12.69 -3.64
N GLY A 28 0.45 12.34 -2.77
CA GLY A 28 -0.68 13.17 -2.40
C GLY A 28 -0.30 14.60 -1.96
N ILE A 29 0.62 14.71 -1.00
CA ILE A 29 1.08 15.98 -0.44
C ILE A 29 1.86 16.80 -1.47
N ASN A 30 2.62 16.14 -2.34
CA ASN A 30 3.45 16.80 -3.34
C ASN A 30 2.70 17.07 -4.65
N LEU A 31 1.40 16.78 -4.78
CA LEU A 31 0.61 17.11 -5.97
C LEU A 31 0.50 18.63 -6.19
N GLU A 32 0.64 19.46 -5.16
CA GLU A 32 0.68 20.91 -5.35
C GLU A 32 1.98 21.36 -6.03
N TRP A 33 3.08 20.62 -5.84
CA TRP A 33 4.34 20.87 -6.57
C TRP A 33 4.22 20.47 -8.05
N VAL A 34 3.19 19.70 -8.39
CA VAL A 34 2.84 19.26 -9.75
C VAL A 34 2.00 20.33 -10.48
N LEU A 35 1.62 21.44 -9.82
CA LEU A 35 0.84 22.53 -10.45
C LEU A 35 1.58 23.28 -11.58
N GLY A 36 2.87 22.98 -11.81
CA GLY A 36 3.66 23.46 -12.95
C GLY A 36 3.91 22.44 -14.06
N VAL A 37 3.34 21.23 -13.98
CA VAL A 37 3.56 20.16 -14.98
C VAL A 37 2.28 19.78 -15.73
N THR A 38 2.45 19.05 -16.82
CA THR A 38 1.38 18.72 -17.77
C THR A 38 0.25 17.94 -17.11
N SER A 39 -0.99 18.09 -17.59
CA SER A 39 -2.15 17.35 -17.06
C SER A 39 -1.94 15.83 -17.04
N SER A 40 -1.22 15.29 -18.03
CA SER A 40 -0.87 13.85 -18.07
C SER A 40 -0.01 13.42 -16.88
N SER A 41 0.94 14.25 -16.45
CA SER A 41 1.78 13.95 -15.28
C SER A 41 0.99 14.02 -13.97
N TYR A 42 0.04 14.95 -13.86
CA TYR A 42 -0.89 15.06 -12.73
C TYR A 42 -1.76 13.81 -12.60
N TYR A 43 -2.44 13.40 -13.68
CA TYR A 43 -3.27 12.18 -13.67
C TYR A 43 -2.43 10.92 -13.48
N GLY A 44 -1.21 10.88 -14.02
CA GLY A 44 -0.26 9.79 -13.78
C GLY A 44 0.11 9.65 -12.30
N ALA A 45 0.40 10.76 -11.62
CA ALA A 45 0.69 10.77 -10.18
C ALA A 45 -0.52 10.31 -9.35
N LEU A 46 -1.72 10.80 -9.65
CA LEU A 46 -2.95 10.35 -8.99
C LEU A 46 -3.18 8.85 -9.19
N PHE A 47 -2.98 8.35 -10.41
CA PHE A 47 -3.14 6.92 -10.70
C PHE A 47 -2.14 6.06 -9.94
N LEU A 48 -0.88 6.48 -9.83
CA LEU A 48 0.13 5.79 -9.03
C LEU A 48 -0.22 5.79 -7.53
N ALA A 49 -0.67 6.93 -6.98
CA ALA A 49 -1.11 7.01 -5.59
C ALA A 49 -2.32 6.10 -5.32
N PHE A 50 -3.25 6.01 -6.28
CA PHE A 50 -4.37 5.05 -6.23
C PHE A 50 -3.85 3.60 -6.22
N LEU A 51 -2.95 3.24 -7.14
CA LEU A 51 -2.40 1.88 -7.22
C LEU A 51 -1.69 1.46 -5.93
N PHE A 52 -0.88 2.35 -5.35
CA PHE A 52 -0.20 2.07 -4.08
C PHE A 52 -1.19 1.82 -2.94
N ASN A 53 -2.25 2.63 -2.81
CA ASN A 53 -3.29 2.40 -1.81
C ASN A 53 -4.06 1.10 -2.08
N ALA A 54 -4.41 0.81 -3.34
CA ALA A 54 -5.14 -0.40 -3.70
C ALA A 54 -4.32 -1.67 -3.36
N VAL A 55 -3.04 -1.68 -3.72
CA VAL A 55 -2.14 -2.80 -3.40
C VAL A 55 -1.92 -2.93 -1.90
N ALA A 56 -1.68 -1.84 -1.18
CA ALA A 56 -1.56 -1.87 0.28
C ALA A 56 -2.82 -2.41 0.96
N GLY A 57 -4.00 -1.96 0.52
CA GLY A 57 -5.29 -2.45 1.01
C GLY A 57 -5.47 -3.96 0.79
N LEU A 58 -5.12 -4.45 -0.40
CA LEU A 58 -5.14 -5.89 -0.70
C LEU A 58 -4.18 -6.69 0.18
N ILE A 59 -2.99 -6.16 0.46
CA ILE A 59 -2.03 -6.80 1.36
C ILE A 59 -2.59 -6.87 2.79
N TYR A 60 -3.15 -5.77 3.32
CA TYR A 60 -3.76 -5.79 4.65
C TYR A 60 -4.92 -6.78 4.73
N ILE A 61 -5.83 -6.81 3.75
CA ILE A 61 -6.93 -7.78 3.70
C ILE A 61 -6.38 -9.21 3.70
N ALA A 62 -5.37 -9.49 2.87
CA ALA A 62 -4.76 -10.82 2.78
C ALA A 62 -4.16 -11.26 4.13
N ILE A 63 -3.46 -10.36 4.83
CA ILE A 63 -2.91 -10.66 6.15
C ILE A 63 -4.03 -10.88 7.18
N THR A 64 -5.03 -10.02 7.23
CA THR A 64 -6.17 -10.15 8.16
C THR A 64 -6.90 -11.47 7.97
N VAL A 65 -7.15 -11.87 6.71
CA VAL A 65 -7.78 -13.15 6.37
C VAL A 65 -6.91 -14.32 6.81
N GLU A 66 -5.60 -14.24 6.61
CA GLU A 66 -4.69 -15.33 7.01
C GLU A 66 -4.62 -15.48 8.53
N VAL A 67 -4.50 -14.39 9.28
CA VAL A 67 -4.52 -14.40 10.75
C VAL A 67 -5.86 -14.92 11.28
N ALA A 68 -6.98 -14.57 10.65
CA ALA A 68 -8.31 -15.02 11.07
C ALA A 68 -8.53 -16.54 10.90
N LYS A 69 -7.83 -17.20 9.96
CA LYS A 69 -7.91 -18.66 9.79
C LYS A 69 -7.19 -19.43 10.89
N ASP A 70 -6.23 -18.81 11.58
CA ASP A 70 -5.40 -19.45 12.59
C ASP A 70 -5.90 -19.28 14.04
N LEU A 71 -6.84 -18.34 14.26
CA LEU A 71 -7.60 -18.19 15.51
C LEU A 71 -8.50 -19.41 15.72
#